data_AF-A0A944X132-F1
#
_entry.id   AF-A0A944X132-F1
#
_cell.length_a   1.000
_cell.length_b   1.000
_cell.length_c   1.000
_cell.angle_alpha   90.00
_cell.angle_beta   90.00
_cell.angle_gamma   90.00
#
_symmetry.space_group_name_H-M   'P 1'
#
loop_
_entity.id
_entity.type
_entity.pdbx_description
1 polymer ?
#
loop_
_entity_poly.entity_id
_entity_poly.type
_entity_poly.pdbx_seq_one_letter_code
_entity_poly.pdbx_strand_id
1 'polypeptide(L)'
;MLTTTLLFLIPLALTLLSGLYFYSAIITLSIIIALLYHLNKEKKYFHLDVILSIALITTNLYYVYLSNFKYPYFHLAVIAMIASFYFWFRAQKTNYNFNHSMWHISSVLITILCVLAYST
;
A
#
# COMPACT_ATOMS: atom_id res chain seq x y z
N MET A 1 -3.43 -3.24 -13.54
CA MET A 1 -2.57 -3.86 -12.51
C MET A 1 -1.21 -3.20 -12.46
N LEU A 2 -0.36 -3.33 -13.48
CA LEU A 2 0.96 -2.68 -13.52
C LEU A 2 0.89 -1.16 -13.28
N THR A 3 -0.12 -0.49 -13.85
CA THR A 3 -0.33 0.96 -13.74
C THR A 3 -0.72 1.40 -12.33
N THR A 4 -1.48 0.58 -11.59
CA THR A 4 -1.88 0.93 -10.22
C THR A 4 -0.74 0.75 -9.21
N THR A 5 0.26 -0.10 -9.51
CA THR A 5 1.49 -0.19 -8.72
C THR A 5 2.27 1.12 -8.73
N LEU A 6 2.25 1.86 -9.85
CA LEU A 6 2.96 3.15 -9.96
C LEU A 6 2.37 4.23 -9.04
N LEU A 7 1.13 4.06 -8.57
CA LEU A 7 0.53 5.00 -7.61
C LEU A 7 1.25 4.99 -6.26
N PHE A 8 2.00 3.92 -5.93
CA PHE A 8 2.86 3.88 -4.74
C PHE A 8 4.07 4.84 -4.83
N LEU A 9 4.34 5.44 -5.99
CA LEU A 9 5.33 6.53 -6.09
C LEU A 9 4.91 7.76 -5.29
N ILE A 10 3.61 7.98 -5.07
CA ILE A 10 3.10 9.09 -4.27
C ILE A 10 3.51 8.93 -2.78
N PRO A 11 3.14 7.84 -2.07
CA PRO A 11 3.59 7.65 -0.71
C PRO A 11 5.12 7.51 -0.61
N LEU A 12 5.80 6.97 -1.63
CA LEU A 12 7.27 6.95 -1.66
C LEU A 12 7.87 8.37 -1.62
N ALA A 13 7.35 9.28 -2.44
CA ALA A 13 7.81 10.66 -2.44
C ALA A 13 7.57 11.32 -1.07
N LEU A 14 6.40 11.08 -0.47
CA LEU A 14 6.08 11.59 0.87
C LEU A 14 7.03 11.04 1.93
N THR A 15 7.30 9.73 1.96
CA THR A 15 8.22 9.14 2.93
C THR A 15 9.64 9.67 2.80
N LEU A 16 10.11 9.94 1.57
CA LEU A 16 11.42 10.54 1.34
C LEU A 16 11.48 11.99 1.84
N LEU A 17 10.46 12.80 1.53
CA LEU A 17 10.38 14.20 1.99
C LEU A 17 10.30 14.30 3.52
N SER A 18 9.69 13.32 4.18
CA SER A 18 9.56 13.25 5.64
C SER A 18 10.73 12.56 6.34
N GLY A 19 11.80 12.17 5.62
CA GLY A 19 12.97 11.51 6.19
C GLY A 19 12.72 10.08 6.68
N LEU A 20 11.61 9.45 6.26
CA LEU A 20 11.24 8.08 6.64
C LEU A 20 11.92 7.06 5.71
N TYR A 21 13.24 6.97 5.78
CA TYR A 21 14.04 6.17 4.84
C TYR A 21 13.75 4.67 4.91
N PHE A 22 13.52 4.12 6.11
CA PHE A 22 13.14 2.71 6.26
C PHE A 22 11.82 2.39 5.56
N TYR A 23 10.82 3.25 5.74
CA TYR A 23 9.52 3.12 5.07
C TYR A 23 9.66 3.28 3.55
N SER A 24 10.46 4.26 3.11
CA SER A 24 10.78 4.47 1.69
C SER A 24 11.42 3.24 1.05
N ALA A 25 12.33 2.56 1.77
CA ALA A 25 12.97 1.35 1.28
C ALA A 25 11.95 0.21 1.09
N ILE A 26 11.03 0.02 2.04
CA ILE A 26 9.97 -0.99 1.93
C ILE A 26 9.05 -0.70 0.74
N ILE A 27 8.62 0.56 0.56
CA ILE A 27 7.77 0.94 -0.57
C ILE A 27 8.52 0.73 -1.90
N THR A 28 9.79 1.14 -1.97
CA THR A 28 10.61 0.97 -3.18
C THR A 28 10.76 -0.50 -3.56
N LEU A 29 11.10 -1.36 -2.58
CA LEU A 29 11.19 -2.81 -2.80
C LEU A 29 9.85 -3.40 -3.24
N SER A 30 8.75 -2.98 -2.61
CA SER A 30 7.40 -3.43 -2.96
C SER A 30 7.06 -3.08 -4.42
N ILE A 31 7.36 -1.85 -4.87
CA ILE A 31 7.15 -1.44 -6.26
C ILE A 31 7.99 -2.31 -7.21
N ILE A 32 9.29 -2.47 -6.95
CA ILE A 32 10.20 -3.23 -7.82
C ILE A 32 9.72 -4.69 -7.94
N ILE A 33 9.45 -5.35 -6.81
CA ILE A 33 9.05 -6.75 -6.81
C ILE A 33 7.66 -6.93 -7.43
N ALA A 34 6.70 -6.05 -7.14
CA ALA A 34 5.37 -6.11 -7.76
C ALA A 34 5.43 -5.94 -9.28
N LEU A 35 6.26 -5.00 -9.78
CA LEU A 35 6.48 -4.85 -11.22
C LEU A 35 7.11 -6.11 -11.83
N LEU A 36 8.15 -6.67 -11.20
CA LEU A 36 8.77 -7.91 -11.66
C LEU A 36 7.79 -9.09 -11.64
N TYR A 37 6.96 -9.20 -10.61
CA TYR A 37 5.93 -10.23 -10.48
C TYR A 37 4.93 -10.17 -11.66
N HIS A 38 4.37 -8.99 -11.94
CA HIS A 38 3.44 -8.82 -13.06
C HIS A 38 4.10 -9.02 -14.43
N LEU A 39 5.34 -8.55 -14.64
CA LEU A 39 6.08 -8.76 -15.89
C LEU A 39 6.39 -10.24 -16.13
N ASN A 40 6.56 -11.04 -15.08
CA ASN A 40 6.78 -12.49 -15.16
C ASN A 40 5.46 -13.30 -15.17
N LYS A 41 4.36 -12.69 -15.63
CA LYS A 41 3.02 -13.32 -15.72
C LYS A 41 2.58 -13.96 -14.41
N GLU A 42 2.92 -13.32 -13.28
CA GLU A 42 2.41 -13.67 -11.95
C GLU A 42 2.82 -15.07 -11.45
N LYS A 43 3.92 -15.63 -11.98
CA LYS A 43 4.45 -16.95 -11.56
C LYS A 43 5.67 -16.85 -10.67
N LYS A 44 6.58 -15.92 -11.02
CA LYS A 44 7.86 -15.73 -10.32
C LYS A 44 7.73 -14.57 -9.34
N TYR A 45 8.36 -14.66 -8.18
CA TYR A 45 8.37 -13.64 -7.12
C TYR A 45 7.09 -13.50 -6.29
N PHE A 46 6.09 -14.39 -6.45
CA PHE A 46 4.85 -14.37 -5.66
C PHE A 46 5.09 -14.28 -4.15
N HIS A 47 5.95 -15.14 -3.59
CA HIS A 47 6.24 -15.12 -2.15
C HIS A 47 6.92 -13.82 -1.70
N LEU A 48 7.79 -13.24 -2.52
CA LEU A 48 8.44 -11.96 -2.19
C LEU A 48 7.44 -10.81 -2.24
N ASP A 49 6.54 -10.81 -3.21
CA ASP A 49 5.46 -9.81 -3.32
C ASP A 49 4.52 -9.85 -2.10
N VAL A 50 4.16 -11.06 -1.66
CA VAL A 50 3.37 -11.27 -0.43
C VAL A 50 4.14 -10.81 0.82
N ILE A 51 5.41 -11.20 0.97
CA ILE A 51 6.24 -10.80 2.11
C ILE A 51 6.36 -9.28 2.20
N LEU A 52 6.63 -8.61 1.07
CA LEU A 52 6.75 -7.15 1.02
C LEU A 52 5.42 -6.45 1.28
N SER A 53 4.31 -7.01 0.83
CA SER A 53 2.97 -6.51 1.17
C SER A 53 2.70 -6.60 2.67
N ILE A 54 3.05 -7.71 3.32
CA ILE A 54 2.92 -7.86 4.78
C ILE A 54 3.85 -6.88 5.51
N ALA A 55 5.08 -6.71 5.03
CA ALA A 55 6.02 -5.74 5.58
C ALA A 55 5.46 -4.32 5.48
N LEU A 56 4.92 -3.93 4.32
CA LEU A 56 4.31 -2.62 4.11
C LEU A 56 3.11 -2.39 5.04
N ILE A 57 2.21 -3.36 5.20
CA ILE A 57 1.09 -3.29 6.13
C ILE A 57 1.60 -3.11 7.57
N THR A 58 2.61 -3.88 7.97
CA THR A 58 3.19 -3.82 9.30
C THR A 58 3.81 -2.44 9.56
N THR A 59 4.51 -1.89 8.57
CA THR A 59 5.06 -0.53 8.63
C THR A 59 3.97 0.53 8.70
N ASN A 60 2.89 0.42 7.91
CA ASN A 60 1.73 1.32 8.02
C ASN A 60 1.20 1.34 9.46
N LEU A 61 0.97 0.15 10.06
CA LEU A 61 0.46 0.03 11.43
C LEU A 61 1.44 0.61 12.46
N TYR A 62 2.73 0.36 12.29
CA TYR A 62 3.77 0.88 13.18
C TYR A 62 3.79 2.41 13.19
N TYR A 63 3.73 3.06 12.03
CA TYR A 63 3.73 4.53 11.96
C TYR A 63 2.42 5.15 12.45
N VAL A 64 1.28 4.49 12.25
CA VAL A 64 0.01 4.91 12.86
C VAL A 64 0.09 4.83 14.39
N TYR A 65 0.65 3.75 14.94
CA TYR A 65 0.88 3.62 16.38
C TYR A 65 1.78 4.75 16.91
N LEU A 66 2.91 5.01 16.24
CA LEU A 66 3.81 6.11 16.62
C LEU A 66 3.16 7.49 16.52
N SER A 67 2.19 7.67 15.63
CA SER A 67 1.41 8.91 15.51
C SER A 67 0.37 9.09 16.62
N ASN A 68 0.25 8.15 17.57
CA ASN A 68 -0.83 8.10 18.57
C ASN A 68 -2.22 8.17 17.93
N PHE A 69 -2.41 7.47 16.80
CA PHE A 69 -3.70 7.40 16.10
C PHE A 69 -4.26 8.79 15.70
N LYS A 70 -3.39 9.66 15.18
CA LYS A 70 -3.70 11.07 14.92
C LYS A 70 -4.97 11.27 14.07
N TYR A 71 -5.88 12.12 14.56
CA TYR A 71 -7.04 12.60 13.81
C TYR A 71 -6.62 13.64 12.76
N PRO A 72 -7.20 13.66 11.54
CA PRO A 72 -8.23 12.77 11.00
C PRO A 72 -7.67 11.52 10.30
N TYR A 73 -6.36 11.44 10.13
CA TYR A 73 -5.70 10.47 9.25
C TYR A 73 -6.01 9.02 9.60
N PHE A 74 -6.00 8.67 10.88
CA PHE A 74 -6.32 7.31 11.33
C PHE A 74 -7.73 6.86 10.90
N HIS A 75 -8.73 7.73 11.07
CA HIS A 75 -10.13 7.39 10.76
C HIS A 75 -10.33 7.20 9.26
N LEU A 76 -9.73 8.09 8.45
CA LEU A 76 -9.74 7.95 7.00
C LEU A 76 -9.01 6.67 6.55
N ALA A 77 -7.91 6.29 7.22
CA ALA A 77 -7.18 5.08 6.91
C ALA A 77 -8.01 3.82 7.20
N VAL A 78 -8.78 3.82 8.30
CA VAL A 78 -9.72 2.72 8.62
C VAL A 78 -10.83 2.62 7.57
N ILE A 79 -11.41 3.74 7.13
CA ILE A 79 -12.42 3.74 6.06
C ILE A 79 -11.83 3.18 4.75
N ALA A 80 -10.62 3.64 4.38
CA ALA A 80 -9.91 3.13 3.21
C ALA A 80 -9.57 1.64 3.32
N MET A 81 -9.23 1.15 4.53
CA MET A 81 -8.99 -0.27 4.80
C MET A 81 -10.27 -1.11 4.61
N ILE A 82 -11.41 -0.64 5.11
CA ILE A 82 -12.71 -1.32 4.89
C ILE A 82 -13.02 -1.40 3.40
N ALA A 83 -12.83 -0.30 2.66
CA ALA A 83 -13.01 -0.27 1.20
C ALA A 83 -12.04 -1.23 0.49
N SER A 84 -10.78 -1.27 0.93
CA SER A 84 -9.74 -2.18 0.42
C SER A 84 -10.18 -3.64 0.53
N PHE A 85 -10.64 -4.07 1.71
CA PHE A 85 -11.15 -5.43 1.90
C PHE A 85 -12.39 -5.72 1.05
N TYR A 86 -13.34 -4.78 0.95
CA TYR A 86 -14.52 -4.93 0.09
C TYR A 86 -14.11 -5.19 -1.37
N PHE A 87 -13.19 -4.41 -1.93
CA PHE A 87 -12.73 -4.58 -3.30
C PHE A 87 -11.92 -5.86 -3.49
N TRP A 88 -11.11 -6.26 -2.52
CA TRP A 88 -10.39 -7.53 -2.56
C TRP A 88 -11.35 -8.73 -2.64
N PHE A 89 -12.38 -8.78 -1.79
CA PHE A 89 -13.39 -9.84 -1.84
C PHE A 89 -14.17 -9.84 -3.17
N ARG A 90 -14.48 -8.65 -3.71
CA ARG A 90 -15.16 -8.53 -5.00
C ARG A 90 -14.29 -8.98 -6.16
N ALA A 91 -12.98 -8.72 -6.13
CA ALA A 91 -12.04 -9.13 -7.17
C ALA A 91 -11.98 -10.66 -7.34
N GLN A 92 -12.15 -11.42 -6.26
CA GLN A 92 -12.22 -12.88 -6.31
C GLN A 92 -13.49 -13.42 -6.99
N LYS A 93 -14.56 -12.62 -7.06
CA LYS A 93 -15.87 -13.05 -7.56
C LYS A 93 -16.21 -12.49 -8.95
N THR A 94 -15.89 -11.22 -9.19
CA THR A 94 -16.36 -10.47 -10.38
C THR A 94 -15.35 -9.39 -10.76
N ASN A 95 -15.33 -9.00 -12.05
CA ASN A 95 -14.62 -7.82 -12.55
C ASN A 95 -13.21 -7.63 -11.94
N TYR A 96 -12.40 -8.69 -12.00
CA TYR A 96 -11.10 -8.76 -11.33
C TYR A 96 -10.25 -7.51 -11.58
N ASN A 97 -10.09 -7.08 -12.83
CA ASN A 97 -9.27 -5.92 -13.18
C ASN A 97 -9.69 -4.64 -12.46
N PHE A 98 -10.98 -4.32 -12.44
CA PHE A 98 -11.49 -3.11 -11.80
C PHE A 98 -11.35 -3.19 -10.28
N ASN A 99 -11.85 -4.27 -9.69
CA ASN A 99 -11.85 -4.44 -8.24
C ASN A 99 -10.44 -4.54 -7.68
N HIS A 100 -9.53 -5.24 -8.37
CA HIS A 100 -8.13 -5.31 -7.97
C HIS A 100 -7.42 -3.96 -8.10
N SER A 101 -7.72 -3.17 -9.15
CA SER A 101 -7.21 -1.80 -9.25
C SER A 101 -7.73 -0.89 -8.13
N MET A 102 -9.00 -1.01 -7.76
CA MET A 102 -9.57 -0.26 -6.63
C MET A 102 -8.94 -0.69 -5.29
N TRP A 103 -8.66 -1.98 -5.11
CA TRP A 103 -7.93 -2.50 -3.96
C TRP A 103 -6.52 -1.88 -3.82
N HIS A 104 -5.77 -1.73 -4.93
CA HIS A 104 -4.50 -1.01 -4.95
C HIS A 104 -4.65 0.47 -4.59
N ILE A 105 -5.63 1.15 -5.18
CA ILE A 105 -5.89 2.58 -4.89
C ILE A 105 -6.19 2.78 -3.41
N SER A 106 -7.03 1.93 -2.81
CA SER A 106 -7.31 1.97 -1.38
C SER A 106 -6.04 1.71 -0.55
N SER A 107 -5.21 0.75 -0.95
CA SER A 107 -3.94 0.46 -0.26
C SER A 107 -2.95 1.63 -0.31
N VAL A 108 -2.83 2.31 -1.46
CA VAL A 108 -2.02 3.53 -1.61
C VAL A 108 -2.54 4.63 -0.69
N LEU A 109 -3.87 4.84 -0.66
CA LEU A 109 -4.48 5.85 0.20
C LEU A 109 -4.21 5.56 1.70
N ILE A 110 -4.30 4.31 2.12
CA ILE A 110 -3.94 3.89 3.49
C ILE A 110 -2.49 4.28 3.79
N THR A 111 -1.53 3.92 2.92
CA THR A 111 -0.12 4.26 3.13
C THR A 111 0.10 5.77 3.19
N ILE A 112 -0.50 6.56 2.30
CA ILE A 112 -0.43 8.03 2.34
C ILE A 112 -0.93 8.57 3.69
N LEU A 113 -2.08 8.10 4.16
CA LEU A 113 -2.67 8.55 5.42
C LEU A 113 -1.81 8.15 6.63
N CYS A 114 -1.18 6.97 6.61
CA CYS A 114 -0.25 6.55 7.67
C CYS A 114 1.01 7.43 7.72
N VAL A 115 1.56 7.79 6.55
CA VAL A 115 2.69 8.72 6.45
C VAL A 115 2.31 10.10 6.96
N LEU A 116 1.18 10.65 6.50
CA LEU A 116 0.70 11.97 6.95
C LEU A 116 0.40 12.00 8.44
N ALA A 117 -0.15 10.93 9.01
CA ALA A 117 -0.43 10.83 10.44
C ALA A 117 0.85 11.01 11.28
N TYR A 118 1.95 10.41 10.85
CA TYR A 118 3.23 10.48 11.57
C TYR A 118 4.00 11.78 11.30
N SER A 119 3.92 12.31 10.08
CA SER A 119 4.75 13.44 9.63
C SER A 119 4.15 14.82 9.87
N THR A 120 2.90 14.88 10.33
CA THR A 120 2.23 16.13 10.75
C THR A 120 2.10 16.18 12.24
#